data_AF-A0A7K2LR20-F1
#
_entry.id   AF-A0A7K2LR20-F1
#
_cell.length_a   1.000
_cell.length_b   1.000
_cell.length_c   1.000
_cell.angle_alpha   90.00
_cell.angle_beta   90.00
_cell.angle_gamma   90.00
#
_symmetry.space_group_name_H-M   'P 1'
#
loop_
_entity.id
_entity.type
_entity.pdbx_description
1 polymer ?
#
loop_
_entity_poly.entity_id
_entity_poly.type
_entity_poly.pdbx_seq_one_letter_code
_entity_poly.pdbx_strand_id
1 'polypeptide(L)'
;MAPLLAVLAPYARKLKPVYPRPGRTGWRRWMPSWRQWAGAVFASLGLTSLLLVVAYAATDIPDNLNSYATQQDNVYFWSDGTPMARTGWVQRQAMPLKDIPEDVRWAVLAAENESFYSDPGISFKGITRALWRTVGEGDTEGGSTITQQYVKN
;
A
#
# COMPACT_ATOMS: atom_id res chain seq x y z
N MET A 1 27.53 19.82 -36.58
CA MET A 1 26.74 18.66 -36.11
C MET A 1 27.38 17.30 -36.47
N ALA A 2 28.14 17.14 -37.56
CA ALA A 2 28.75 15.86 -37.95
C ALA A 2 29.89 15.26 -37.07
N PRO A 3 30.77 16.02 -36.39
CA PRO A 3 31.97 15.44 -35.76
C PRO A 3 31.67 14.62 -34.50
N LEU A 4 30.58 14.92 -33.79
CA LEU A 4 30.21 14.26 -32.54
C LEU A 4 29.67 12.83 -32.76
N LEU A 5 28.99 12.60 -33.90
CA LEU A 5 28.48 11.28 -34.28
C LEU A 5 29.59 10.29 -34.64
N ALA A 6 30.69 10.76 -35.23
CA ALA A 6 31.83 9.92 -35.60
C ALA A 6 32.56 9.34 -34.37
N VAL A 7 32.63 10.12 -33.28
CA VAL A 7 33.28 9.71 -32.02
C VAL A 7 32.48 8.62 -31.28
N LEU A 8 31.15 8.64 -31.39
CA LEU A 8 30.27 7.71 -30.68
C LEU A 8 29.94 6.43 -31.46
N ALA A 9 30.14 6.43 -32.79
CA ALA A 9 29.84 5.29 -33.68
C ALA A 9 30.46 3.93 -33.26
N PRO A 10 31.73 3.82 -32.79
CA PRO A 10 32.29 2.54 -32.38
C PRO A 10 31.68 2.00 -31.09
N TYR A 11 31.22 2.88 -30.20
CA TYR A 11 30.55 2.50 -28.95
C TYR A 11 29.12 2.01 -29.22
N ALA A 12 28.41 2.65 -30.16
CA ALA A 12 27.07 2.24 -30.56
C ALA A 12 27.01 0.82 -31.15
N ARG A 13 28.06 0.38 -31.89
CA ARG A 13 28.14 -0.99 -32.42
C ARG A 13 28.24 -2.06 -31.33
N LYS A 14 28.82 -1.75 -30.17
CA LYS A 14 28.94 -2.68 -29.04
C LYS A 14 27.62 -2.87 -28.26
N LEU A 15 26.63 -2.00 -28.49
CA LEU A 15 25.34 -2.04 -27.79
C LEU A 15 24.27 -2.84 -28.52
N LYS A 16 24.47 -3.19 -29.81
CA LYS A 16 23.47 -3.93 -30.59
C LYS A 16 23.48 -5.41 -30.18
N PRO A 17 22.36 -5.96 -29.66
CA PRO A 17 22.26 -7.38 -29.41
C PRO A 17 22.35 -8.16 -30.73
N VAL A 18 23.25 -9.13 -30.81
CA VAL A 18 23.37 -10.00 -31.98
C VAL A 18 22.39 -11.16 -31.81
N TYR A 19 21.37 -11.20 -32.65
CA TYR A 19 20.41 -12.31 -32.76
C TYR A 19 20.41 -12.87 -34.19
N PRO A 20 20.30 -14.19 -34.38
CA PRO A 20 20.30 -15.26 -33.36
C PRO A 20 21.65 -15.40 -32.64
N ARG A 21 21.65 -15.77 -31.36
CA ARG A 21 22.88 -15.80 -30.54
C ARG A 21 23.88 -16.87 -31.02
N PRO A 22 25.14 -16.50 -31.32
CA PRO A 22 26.16 -17.45 -31.74
C PRO A 22 26.43 -18.54 -30.68
N GLY A 23 26.70 -19.78 -31.10
CA GLY A 23 27.03 -20.89 -30.19
C GLY A 23 25.83 -21.49 -29.44
N ARG A 24 24.59 -21.15 -29.79
CA ARG A 24 23.37 -21.76 -29.24
C ARG A 24 22.51 -22.38 -30.35
N THR A 25 21.94 -23.56 -30.09
CA THR A 25 21.09 -24.29 -31.04
C THR A 25 19.60 -24.21 -30.65
N GLY A 26 18.72 -24.49 -31.60
CA GLY A 26 17.26 -24.52 -31.38
C GLY A 26 16.65 -23.16 -31.00
N TRP A 27 15.57 -23.18 -30.22
CA TRP A 27 14.83 -21.98 -29.79
C TRP A 27 15.62 -21.06 -28.84
N ARG A 28 16.61 -21.62 -28.12
CA ARG A 28 17.45 -20.89 -27.13
C ARG A 28 18.28 -19.76 -27.75
N ARG A 29 18.48 -19.77 -29.08
CA ARG A 29 19.16 -18.69 -29.83
C ARG A 29 18.39 -17.37 -29.85
N TRP A 30 17.08 -17.41 -29.56
CA TRP A 30 16.17 -16.25 -29.54
C TRP A 30 15.88 -15.71 -28.13
N MET A 31 16.19 -16.47 -27.08
CA MET A 31 16.04 -16.00 -25.70
C MET A 31 16.96 -14.79 -25.44
N PRO A 32 16.63 -13.86 -24.54
CA PRO A 32 17.58 -12.84 -24.08
C PRO A 32 18.73 -13.37 -23.23
N SER A 33 19.89 -12.73 -23.32
CA SER A 33 21.04 -13.02 -22.46
C SER A 33 20.77 -12.65 -21.01
N TRP A 34 21.50 -13.26 -20.07
CA TRP A 34 21.37 -12.92 -18.65
C TRP A 34 21.63 -11.43 -18.39
N ARG A 35 22.50 -10.78 -19.19
CA ARG A 35 22.75 -9.33 -19.13
C ARG A 35 21.52 -8.51 -19.56
N GLN A 36 20.77 -9.00 -20.56
CA GLN A 36 19.53 -8.35 -20.99
C GLN A 36 18.40 -8.58 -19.98
N TRP A 37 18.30 -9.77 -19.38
CA TRP A 37 17.38 -10.02 -18.28
C TRP A 37 17.69 -9.17 -17.06
N ALA A 38 18.95 -9.11 -16.63
CA ALA A 38 19.38 -8.24 -15.54
C ALA A 38 19.10 -6.77 -15.86
N GLY A 39 19.42 -6.31 -17.08
CA GLY A 39 19.11 -4.96 -17.54
C GLY A 39 17.61 -4.67 -17.52
N ALA A 40 16.77 -5.60 -17.96
CA ALA A 40 15.32 -5.47 -17.93
C ALA A 40 14.78 -5.41 -16.50
N VAL A 41 15.31 -6.23 -15.58
CA VAL A 41 14.94 -6.19 -14.16
C VAL A 41 15.31 -4.85 -13.54
N PHE A 42 16.55 -4.37 -13.73
CA PHE A 42 16.95 -3.07 -13.19
C PHE A 42 16.19 -1.91 -13.82
N ALA A 43 15.91 -1.96 -15.13
CA ALA A 43 15.08 -0.96 -15.80
C ALA A 43 13.65 -0.97 -15.24
N SER A 44 13.06 -2.14 -15.03
CA SER A 44 11.73 -2.28 -14.44
C SER A 44 11.70 -1.73 -13.02
N LEU A 45 12.65 -2.12 -12.17
CA LEU A 45 12.75 -1.59 -10.80
C LEU A 45 12.94 -0.08 -10.80
N GLY A 46 13.79 0.45 -11.68
CA GLY A 46 13.99 1.90 -11.82
C GLY A 46 12.72 2.63 -12.26
N LEU A 47 12.01 2.10 -13.26
CA LEU A 47 10.73 2.64 -13.73
C LEU A 47 9.65 2.60 -12.64
N THR A 48 9.53 1.49 -11.92
CA THR A 48 8.58 1.35 -10.81
C THR A 48 8.91 2.31 -9.68
N SER A 49 10.17 2.38 -9.24
CA SER A 49 10.59 3.32 -8.20
C SER A 49 10.34 4.77 -8.60
N LEU A 50 10.67 5.14 -9.85
CA LEU A 50 10.39 6.48 -10.37
C LEU A 50 8.88 6.77 -10.36
N LEU A 51 8.06 5.83 -10.82
CA LEU A 51 6.60 5.95 -10.79
C LEU A 51 6.10 6.18 -9.36
N LEU A 52 6.58 5.39 -8.39
CA LEU A 52 6.18 5.54 -6.99
C LEU A 52 6.60 6.88 -6.39
N VAL A 53 7.81 7.35 -6.69
CA VAL A 53 8.28 8.67 -6.22
C VAL A 53 7.46 9.80 -6.82
N VAL A 54 7.17 9.74 -8.13
CA VAL A 54 6.32 10.74 -8.80
C VAL A 54 4.91 10.71 -8.24
N ALA A 55 4.31 9.52 -8.08
CA ALA A 55 2.98 9.37 -7.50
C ALA A 55 2.93 9.92 -6.07
N TYR A 56 3.93 9.61 -5.24
CA TYR A 56 4.03 10.14 -3.88
C TYR A 56 4.15 11.67 -3.87
N ALA A 57 5.03 12.24 -4.70
CA ALA A 57 5.23 13.68 -4.76
C ALA A 57 4.04 14.45 -5.37
N ALA A 58 3.25 13.80 -6.24
CA ALA A 58 2.07 14.37 -6.86
C ALA A 58 0.78 14.11 -6.09
N THR A 59 0.82 13.32 -5.01
CA THR A 59 -0.35 13.07 -4.15
C THR A 59 -0.42 14.15 -3.08
N ASP A 60 -1.41 15.03 -3.18
CA ASP A 60 -1.68 16.01 -2.15
C ASP A 60 -2.18 15.32 -0.87
N ILE A 61 -1.64 15.72 0.27
CA ILE A 61 -2.14 15.28 1.57
C ILE A 61 -3.33 16.18 1.92
N PRO A 62 -4.53 15.62 2.17
CA PRO A 62 -5.68 16.43 2.58
C PRO A 62 -5.36 17.23 3.84
N ASP A 63 -5.67 18.53 3.84
CA ASP A 63 -5.45 19.41 5.00
C ASP A 63 -6.21 18.94 6.25
N ASN A 64 -7.29 18.18 6.07
CA ASN A 64 -8.20 17.73 7.12
C ASN A 64 -8.39 16.20 7.14
N LEU A 65 -7.29 15.45 7.29
CA LEU A 65 -7.30 13.97 7.43
C LEU A 65 -8.35 13.45 8.43
N ASN A 66 -8.66 14.21 9.48
CA ASN A 66 -9.58 13.81 10.53
C ASN A 66 -11.03 14.22 10.28
N SER A 67 -11.35 14.94 9.20
CA SER A 67 -12.70 15.49 8.98
C SER A 67 -13.79 14.41 8.92
N TYR A 68 -13.47 13.23 8.40
CA TYR A 68 -14.36 12.07 8.43
C TYR A 68 -14.44 11.44 9.83
N ALA A 69 -13.31 11.31 10.51
CA ALA A 69 -13.21 10.72 11.84
C ALA A 69 -13.89 11.56 12.94
N THR A 70 -13.92 12.87 12.77
CA THR A 70 -14.53 13.82 13.74
C THR A 70 -15.97 14.19 13.40
N GLN A 71 -16.59 13.60 12.37
CA GLN A 71 -18.01 13.82 12.12
C GLN A 71 -18.85 13.22 13.24
N GLN A 72 -19.82 13.99 13.74
CA GLN A 72 -20.70 13.61 14.84
C GLN A 72 -22.16 13.93 14.52
N ASP A 73 -23.10 13.22 15.16
CA ASP A 73 -24.49 13.64 15.26
C ASP A 73 -24.70 14.57 16.46
N ASN A 74 -25.69 15.45 16.32
CA ASN A 74 -26.27 16.16 17.45
C ASN A 74 -27.33 15.28 18.09
N VAL A 75 -27.28 15.14 19.41
CA VAL A 75 -28.28 14.41 20.20
C VAL A 75 -29.05 15.41 21.06
N TYR A 76 -30.36 15.50 20.85
CA TYR A 76 -31.27 16.30 21.67
C TYR A 76 -31.81 15.42 22.80
N PHE A 77 -31.89 15.97 24.01
CA PHE A 77 -32.35 15.27 25.21
C PHE A 77 -33.62 15.91 25.77
N TRP A 78 -34.48 15.10 26.38
CA TRP A 78 -35.59 15.58 27.21
C TRP A 78 -35.08 16.13 28.54
N SER A 79 -35.96 16.77 29.32
CA SER A 79 -35.60 17.34 30.63
C SER A 79 -35.16 16.31 31.67
N ASP A 80 -35.50 15.04 31.47
CA ASP A 80 -35.06 13.91 32.31
C ASP A 80 -33.71 13.30 31.86
N GLY A 81 -33.11 13.83 30.79
CA GLY A 81 -31.85 13.34 30.23
C GLY A 81 -31.98 12.17 29.26
N THR A 82 -33.20 11.73 28.91
CA THR A 82 -33.39 10.67 27.90
C THR A 82 -33.25 11.22 26.48
N PRO A 83 -32.68 10.46 25.51
CA PRO A 83 -32.53 10.94 24.13
C PRO A 83 -33.89 11.16 23.46
N MET A 84 -34.11 12.36 22.94
CA MET A 84 -35.30 12.75 22.18
C MET A 84 -35.15 12.46 20.69
N ALA A 85 -34.09 13.01 20.10
CA ALA A 85 -33.86 12.97 18.66
C ALA A 85 -32.37 13.07 18.36
N ARG A 86 -31.96 12.51 17.22
CA ARG A 86 -30.61 12.61 16.68
C ARG A 86 -30.68 13.24 15.30
N THR A 87 -29.77 14.18 15.00
CA THR A 87 -29.68 14.80 13.67
C THR A 87 -28.23 14.88 13.23
N GLY A 88 -27.98 14.65 11.94
CA GLY A 88 -26.64 14.62 11.37
C GLY A 88 -26.55 13.63 10.21
N TRP A 89 -25.43 13.68 9.49
CA TRP A 89 -25.16 12.79 8.35
C TRP A 89 -24.65 11.41 8.76
N VAL A 90 -24.16 11.28 9.99
CA VAL A 90 -23.64 10.05 10.58
C VAL A 90 -24.10 9.96 12.03
N GLN A 91 -24.31 8.75 12.55
CA GLN A 91 -24.62 8.53 13.96
C GLN A 91 -23.33 8.21 14.73
N ARG A 92 -22.60 9.24 15.17
CA ARG A 92 -21.29 9.12 15.81
C ARG A 92 -21.16 10.13 16.97
N GLN A 93 -20.70 9.64 18.11
CA GLN A 93 -20.31 10.50 19.23
C GLN A 93 -18.85 10.26 19.55
N ALA A 94 -18.09 11.34 19.73
CA ALA A 94 -16.68 11.26 20.07
C ALA A 94 -16.58 11.07 21.57
N MET A 95 -15.87 10.02 21.95
CA MET A 95 -15.63 9.68 23.34
C MET A 95 -14.12 9.67 23.55
N PRO A 96 -13.60 10.40 24.56
CA PRO A 96 -12.22 10.28 24.96
C PRO A 96 -11.87 8.81 25.28
N LEU A 97 -10.70 8.35 24.85
CA LEU A 97 -10.27 6.96 25.05
C LEU A 97 -10.28 6.53 26.53
N LYS A 98 -10.05 7.48 27.45
CA LYS A 98 -10.09 7.26 28.91
C LYS A 98 -11.47 6.89 29.45
N ASP A 99 -12.54 7.26 28.73
CA ASP A 99 -13.93 6.99 29.12
C ASP A 99 -14.38 5.61 28.58
N ILE A 100 -13.56 4.95 27.77
CA ILE A 100 -13.80 3.60 27.25
C ILE A 100 -13.23 2.57 28.23
N PRO A 101 -14.04 1.61 28.71
CA PRO A 101 -13.56 0.54 29.59
C PRO A 101 -12.34 -0.18 29.02
N GLU A 102 -11.40 -0.52 29.89
CA GLU A 102 -10.15 -1.17 29.48
C GLU A 102 -10.38 -2.51 28.78
N ASP A 103 -11.32 -3.31 29.30
CA ASP A 103 -11.68 -4.60 28.70
C ASP A 103 -12.20 -4.45 27.26
N VAL A 104 -12.95 -3.38 26.97
CA VAL A 104 -13.45 -3.10 25.62
C VAL A 104 -12.29 -2.72 24.70
N ARG A 105 -11.35 -1.89 25.18
CA ARG A 105 -10.16 -1.52 24.42
C ARG A 105 -9.35 -2.77 24.07
N TRP A 106 -9.08 -3.63 25.04
CA TRP A 106 -8.31 -4.86 24.81
C TRP A 106 -9.05 -5.89 23.95
N ALA A 107 -10.37 -6.00 24.07
CA ALA A 107 -11.15 -6.90 23.22
C ALA A 107 -11.06 -6.50 21.73
N VAL A 108 -11.18 -5.21 21.43
CA VAL A 108 -11.04 -4.69 20.06
C VAL A 108 -9.60 -4.87 19.56
N LEU A 109 -8.61 -4.54 20.38
CA LEU A 109 -7.21 -4.74 20.00
C LEU A 109 -6.90 -6.22 19.75
N ALA A 110 -7.36 -7.14 20.60
CA ALA A 110 -7.15 -8.57 20.40
C ALA A 110 -7.80 -9.11 19.11
N ALA A 111 -8.98 -8.60 18.76
CA ALA A 111 -9.72 -9.02 17.56
C ALA A 111 -9.16 -8.40 16.26
N GLU A 112 -8.86 -7.11 16.27
CA GLU A 112 -8.52 -6.34 15.06
C GLU A 112 -7.02 -6.15 14.86
N ASN A 113 -6.25 -5.93 15.95
CA ASN A 113 -4.84 -5.55 15.87
C ASN A 113 -4.09 -5.74 17.20
N GLU A 114 -3.71 -6.98 17.55
CA GLU A 114 -3.05 -7.29 18.85
C GLU A 114 -1.80 -6.43 19.11
N SER A 115 -1.01 -6.15 18.06
CA SER A 115 0.24 -5.42 18.14
C SER A 115 0.12 -3.89 18.09
N PHE A 116 -1.10 -3.33 18.14
CA PHE A 116 -1.39 -1.94 17.74
C PHE A 116 -0.44 -0.89 18.32
N TYR A 117 -0.12 -0.99 19.63
CA TYR A 117 0.75 -0.02 20.30
C TYR A 117 2.24 -0.16 19.97
N SER A 118 2.63 -1.24 19.32
CA SER A 118 4.03 -1.59 19.02
C SER A 118 4.34 -1.69 17.52
N ASP A 119 3.32 -1.84 16.67
CA ASP A 119 3.50 -2.00 15.24
C ASP A 119 3.56 -0.65 14.50
N PRO A 120 4.24 -0.59 13.34
CA PRO A 120 4.39 0.64 12.56
C PRO A 120 3.13 1.01 11.76
N GLY A 121 1.95 0.51 12.13
CA GLY A 121 0.70 0.67 11.40
C GLY A 121 0.50 -0.35 10.27
N ILE A 122 1.38 -1.33 10.13
CA ILE A 122 1.27 -2.45 9.17
C ILE A 122 1.68 -3.75 9.87
N SER A 123 0.84 -4.79 9.78
CA SER A 123 1.12 -6.10 10.38
C SER A 123 1.65 -7.07 9.33
N PHE A 124 2.97 -7.28 9.29
CA PHE A 124 3.57 -8.27 8.38
C PHE A 124 3.09 -9.69 8.70
N LYS A 125 2.94 -10.02 9.99
CA LYS A 125 2.41 -11.31 10.46
C LYS A 125 0.94 -11.48 10.02
N GLY A 126 0.12 -10.43 10.15
CA GLY A 126 -1.28 -10.44 9.70
C GLY A 126 -1.41 -10.65 8.20
N ILE A 127 -0.62 -9.93 7.40
CA ILE A 127 -0.61 -10.05 5.94
C ILE A 127 -0.15 -11.45 5.50
N THR A 128 0.93 -11.98 6.08
CA THR A 128 1.45 -13.30 5.72
C THR A 128 0.50 -14.43 6.11
N ARG A 129 -0.13 -14.35 7.29
CA ARG A 129 -1.19 -15.29 7.72
C ARG A 129 -2.39 -15.24 6.78
N ALA A 130 -2.90 -14.04 6.50
CA ALA A 130 -4.03 -13.84 5.60
C ALA A 130 -3.76 -14.39 4.20
N LEU A 131 -2.57 -14.13 3.64
CA LEU A 131 -2.16 -14.68 2.35
C LEU A 131 -2.13 -16.21 2.36
N TRP A 132 -1.54 -16.82 3.39
CA TRP A 132 -1.46 -18.28 3.51
C TRP A 132 -2.83 -18.93 3.63
N ARG A 133 -3.74 -18.37 4.43
CA ARG A 133 -5.11 -18.88 4.59
C ARG A 133 -5.94 -18.70 3.32
N THR A 134 -5.84 -17.54 2.68
CA THR A 134 -6.57 -17.24 1.44
C THR A 134 -6.12 -18.15 0.28
N VAL A 135 -4.81 -18.39 0.14
CA VAL A 135 -4.27 -19.22 -0.95
C VAL A 135 -4.39 -20.73 -0.64
N GLY A 136 -4.24 -21.12 0.62
CA GLY A 136 -4.23 -22.53 1.03
C GLY A 136 -5.61 -23.13 1.32
N GLU A 137 -6.50 -22.37 1.94
CA GLU A 137 -7.77 -22.87 2.50
C GLU A 137 -9.01 -22.21 1.86
N GLY A 138 -8.83 -21.19 1.01
CA GLY A 138 -9.92 -20.52 0.29
C GLY A 138 -10.73 -19.51 1.11
N ASP A 139 -10.58 -19.52 2.43
CA ASP A 139 -11.20 -18.53 3.32
C ASP A 139 -10.38 -17.24 3.35
N THR A 140 -11.03 -16.12 3.03
CA THR A 140 -10.42 -14.79 3.07
C THR A 140 -10.32 -14.31 4.51
N GLU A 141 -9.10 -14.21 5.03
CA GLU A 141 -8.85 -13.66 6.37
C GLU A 141 -8.35 -12.20 6.27
N GLY A 142 -8.82 -11.35 7.19
CA GLY A 142 -8.34 -9.97 7.32
C GLY A 142 -6.92 -9.89 7.90
N GLY A 143 -6.01 -9.23 7.19
CA GLY A 143 -4.64 -8.95 7.65
C GLY A 143 -4.36 -7.47 7.95
N SER A 144 -5.38 -6.61 7.85
CA SER A 144 -5.24 -5.15 7.96
C SER A 144 -5.21 -4.65 9.39
N THR A 145 -4.44 -3.61 9.64
CA THR A 145 -4.31 -2.94 10.95
C THR A 145 -5.38 -1.88 11.15
N ILE A 146 -5.60 -1.47 12.41
CA ILE A 146 -6.49 -0.35 12.73
C ILE A 146 -6.07 0.92 11.98
N THR A 147 -4.76 1.17 11.84
CA THR A 147 -4.24 2.31 11.07
C THR A 147 -4.61 2.25 9.59
N GLN A 148 -4.54 1.07 8.96
CA GLN A 148 -4.98 0.89 7.57
C GLN A 148 -6.49 1.08 7.42
N GLN A 149 -7.27 0.54 8.37
CA GLN A 149 -8.72 0.72 8.39
C GLN A 149 -9.08 2.20 8.57
N TYR A 150 -8.35 2.94 9.40
CA TYR A 150 -8.53 4.37 9.60
C TYR A 150 -8.30 5.18 8.32
N VAL A 151 -7.23 4.89 7.58
CA VAL A 151 -6.93 5.59 6.31
C VAL A 151 -7.92 5.22 5.20
N LYS A 152 -8.51 4.03 5.25
CA LYS A 152 -9.48 3.55 4.26
C LYS A 152 -10.88 4.16 4.43
N ASN A 153 -11.26 4.50 5.66
CA ASN A 153 -12.62 4.89 6.05
C ASN A 153 -12.82 6.40 6.16
#